data_AF-A0AAV1EIG3-F1
#
_entry.id   AF-A0AAV1EIG3-F1
#
_cell.length_a   1.000
_cell.length_b   1.000
_cell.length_c   1.000
_cell.angle_alpha   90.00
_cell.angle_beta   90.00
_cell.angle_gamma   90.00
#
_symmetry.space_group_name_H-M   'P 1'
#
loop_
_entity.id
_entity.type
_entity.pdbx_description
1 polymer ?
#
loop_
_entity_poly.entity_id
_entity_poly.type
_entity_poly.pdbx_seq_one_letter_code
_entity_poly.pdbx_strand_id
1 'polypeptide(L)'
;MWMSRKPAGVSLRVLQLVQHCWLQTVCGTWGWRRGGVGPAAQLCRLMSSSGPPWRLLFFGSDEFAVESLKVLTSSRNSSDGLVKSLEVVTLSVDVPVKKFALQHQLPTHSWPPQNVDGQFDVGLVVSFGCLLPKRLINKFPHGILNVHPSLLPRWRGPAPVFHTILHGDTMTGVTIMQIRPDRFDVGPILNQELQQVPENCTADELGNVLATKGANLLIDTLMTLSERIVNRREQAQTGVTFAPKINTSMSWILWEEQTCDQIGRLYRAIGSRVT
;
A
#
# COMPACT_ATOMS: atom_id res chain seq x y z
N MET A 1 -17.06 32.33 44.98
CA MET A 1 -17.78 33.53 45.45
C MET A 1 -16.95 34.75 45.04
N TRP A 2 -17.62 35.79 44.54
CA TRP A 2 -17.15 36.89 43.68
C TRP A 2 -15.93 37.73 44.12
N MET A 3 -15.14 38.19 43.13
CA MET A 3 -15.03 39.60 42.67
C MET A 3 -13.85 39.72 41.68
N SER A 4 -14.10 39.85 40.37
CA SER A 4 -14.21 41.12 39.60
C SER A 4 -12.96 42.00 39.58
N ARG A 5 -12.31 42.08 38.41
CA ARG A 5 -11.77 43.32 37.79
C ARG A 5 -11.44 43.09 36.30
N LYS A 6 -12.28 43.65 35.42
CA LYS A 6 -11.93 44.25 34.11
C LYS A 6 -12.00 45.79 34.32
N PRO A 7 -11.36 46.67 33.53
CA PRO A 7 -11.59 46.92 32.09
C PRO A 7 -10.26 47.23 31.35
N ALA A 8 -10.13 47.60 30.08
CA ALA A 8 -10.98 48.18 29.04
C ALA A 8 -10.47 47.65 27.68
N GLY A 9 -11.31 47.40 26.66
CA GLY A 9 -11.73 48.40 25.65
C GLY A 9 -10.66 48.49 24.56
N VAL A 10 -10.89 48.39 23.25
CA VAL A 10 -12.02 48.64 22.34
C VAL A 10 -11.63 47.89 21.03
N SER A 11 -12.48 47.03 20.44
CA SER A 11 -13.28 47.27 19.21
C SER A 11 -12.46 47.75 18.00
N LEU A 12 -12.59 47.30 16.75
CA LEU A 12 -13.67 46.68 15.96
C LEU A 12 -13.00 46.18 14.64
N ARG A 13 -13.51 45.08 14.06
CA ARG A 13 -13.87 44.88 12.63
C ARG A 13 -13.00 45.61 11.55
N VAL A 14 -12.57 45.01 10.43
CA VAL A 14 -13.36 44.26 9.45
C VAL A 14 -12.50 43.95 8.20
N LEU A 15 -12.81 42.81 7.55
CA LEU A 15 -12.71 42.43 6.12
C LEU A 15 -11.46 42.70 5.24
N GLN A 16 -11.12 41.61 4.53
CA GLN A 16 -10.93 41.48 3.07
C GLN A 16 -9.54 41.66 2.41
N LEU A 17 -9.19 40.59 1.68
CA LEU A 17 -8.65 40.54 0.31
C LEU A 17 -7.39 41.34 -0.01
N VAL A 18 -6.28 40.62 -0.21
CA VAL A 18 -5.42 40.86 -1.39
C VAL A 18 -4.99 39.51 -1.98
N GLN A 19 -5.51 39.25 -3.16
CA GLN A 19 -5.03 38.28 -4.13
C GLN A 19 -3.80 38.84 -4.88
N HIS A 20 -2.97 37.92 -5.36
CA HIS A 20 -2.14 38.00 -6.58
C HIS A 20 -0.66 38.40 -6.51
N CYS A 21 0.06 37.58 -7.30
CA CYS A 21 1.24 37.87 -8.10
C CYS A 21 2.61 37.71 -7.44
N TRP A 22 3.26 36.57 -7.71
CA TRP A 22 4.67 36.56 -8.13
C TRP A 22 4.90 35.42 -9.14
N LEU A 23 4.69 35.75 -10.42
CA LEU A 23 5.40 35.16 -11.55
C LEU A 23 6.64 36.04 -11.77
N GLN A 24 7.85 35.55 -11.46
CA GLN A 24 9.06 36.05 -12.11
C GLN A 24 10.04 34.92 -12.41
N THR A 25 10.16 34.72 -13.72
CA THR A 25 11.22 34.09 -14.49
C THR A 25 12.60 34.51 -14.00
N VAL A 26 13.49 33.54 -13.73
CA VAL A 26 14.94 33.77 -13.81
C VAL A 26 15.51 32.80 -14.82
N CYS A 27 15.95 33.38 -15.93
CA CYS A 27 16.75 32.75 -16.96
C CYS A 27 18.19 32.65 -16.44
N GLY A 28 18.73 31.43 -16.36
CA GLY A 28 20.11 31.16 -15.96
C GLY A 28 20.60 29.92 -16.68
N THR A 29 21.48 30.14 -17.65
CA THR A 29 22.12 29.13 -18.51
C THR A 29 23.19 28.33 -17.76
N TRP A 30 23.61 27.23 -18.40
CA TRP A 30 24.82 26.41 -18.21
C TRP A 30 24.67 25.06 -17.47
N GLY A 31 24.96 23.97 -18.22
CA GLY A 31 25.38 22.69 -17.64
C GLY A 31 24.73 21.43 -18.20
N TRP A 32 24.93 21.11 -19.49
CA TRP A 32 24.51 19.84 -20.08
C TRP A 32 25.26 18.64 -19.46
N ARG A 33 24.55 17.70 -18.83
CA ARG A 33 24.87 16.26 -18.90
C ARG A 33 23.60 15.48 -19.23
N ARG A 34 23.53 14.97 -20.47
CA ARG A 34 22.42 14.15 -20.98
C ARG A 34 22.47 12.76 -20.35
N GLY A 35 21.65 12.52 -19.34
CA GLY A 35 21.06 11.20 -19.10
C GLY A 35 19.69 11.20 -19.77
N GLY A 36 19.64 10.86 -21.06
CA GLY A 36 18.41 10.91 -21.84
C GLY A 36 17.37 9.93 -21.31
N VAL A 37 16.28 10.46 -20.77
CA VAL A 37 15.04 9.72 -20.54
C VAL A 37 14.37 9.56 -21.90
N GLY A 38 14.05 8.33 -22.31
CA GLY A 38 13.49 8.06 -23.63
C GLY A 38 12.15 8.78 -23.89
N PRO A 39 11.78 9.03 -25.16
CA PRO A 39 10.60 9.82 -25.54
C PRO A 39 9.28 9.34 -24.89
N ALA A 40 9.15 8.03 -24.66
CA ALA A 40 7.96 7.40 -24.06
C ALA A 40 7.72 7.80 -22.60
N ALA A 41 8.79 7.96 -21.81
CA ALA A 41 8.68 8.36 -20.41
C ALA A 41 8.37 9.86 -20.26
N GLN A 42 8.74 10.68 -21.25
CA GLN A 42 8.37 12.09 -21.32
C GLN A 42 6.91 12.28 -21.75
N LEU A 43 6.40 11.44 -22.66
CA LEU A 43 4.99 11.41 -23.06
C LEU A 43 4.05 10.90 -21.96
N CYS A 44 4.42 9.86 -21.20
CA CYS A 44 3.59 9.38 -20.07
C CYS A 44 3.40 10.46 -18.99
N ARG A 45 4.38 11.35 -18.78
CA ARG A 45 4.27 12.48 -17.85
C ARG A 45 3.32 13.58 -18.32
N LEU A 46 3.10 13.72 -19.63
CA LEU A 46 2.25 14.78 -20.18
C LEU A 46 0.75 14.45 -20.15
N MET A 47 0.38 13.19 -19.86
CA MET A 47 -1.02 12.74 -19.83
C MET A 47 -1.48 12.19 -18.46
N SER A 48 -0.63 12.22 -17.43
CA SER A 48 -1.00 11.74 -16.10
C SER A 48 -1.81 12.79 -15.34
N SER A 49 -2.94 12.41 -14.76
CA SER A 49 -3.69 13.30 -13.89
C SER A 49 -2.88 13.64 -12.62
N SER A 50 -3.02 14.87 -12.14
CA SER A 50 -2.44 15.31 -10.87
C SER A 50 -3.26 14.86 -9.66
N GLY A 51 -4.40 14.20 -9.89
CA GLY A 51 -5.37 13.76 -8.89
C GLY A 51 -6.42 12.80 -9.48
N PRO A 52 -7.36 12.31 -8.66
CA PRO A 52 -8.40 11.39 -9.09
C PRO A 52 -9.37 12.03 -10.12
N PRO A 53 -10.14 11.22 -10.88
CA PRO A 53 -10.27 9.76 -10.78
C PRO A 53 -9.08 9.01 -11.41
N TRP A 54 -8.61 7.96 -10.74
CA TRP A 54 -7.42 7.19 -11.12
C TRP A 54 -7.72 6.03 -12.08
N ARG A 55 -6.84 5.78 -13.04
CA ARG A 55 -6.82 4.54 -13.85
C ARG A 55 -5.87 3.53 -13.19
N LEU A 56 -6.41 2.43 -12.69
CA LEU A 56 -5.70 1.49 -11.81
C LEU A 56 -5.44 0.14 -12.49
N LEU A 57 -4.21 -0.37 -12.33
CA LEU A 57 -3.89 -1.77 -12.63
C LEU A 57 -3.57 -2.52 -11.34
N PHE A 58 -4.43 -3.45 -10.98
CA PHE A 58 -4.35 -4.22 -9.74
C PHE A 58 -3.66 -5.58 -9.98
N PHE A 59 -2.72 -5.94 -9.13
CA PHE A 59 -1.97 -7.20 -9.15
C PHE A 59 -2.24 -7.93 -7.84
N GLY A 60 -2.90 -9.09 -7.88
CA GLY A 60 -3.15 -9.87 -6.68
C GLY A 60 -3.61 -11.29 -6.95
N SER A 61 -3.66 -12.10 -5.89
CA SER A 61 -3.96 -13.53 -6.01
C SER A 61 -4.97 -14.03 -4.97
N ASP A 62 -4.78 -13.75 -3.69
CA ASP A 62 -5.49 -14.42 -2.59
C ASP A 62 -6.69 -13.63 -2.00
N GLU A 63 -7.32 -14.18 -0.97
CA GLU A 63 -8.45 -13.56 -0.26
C GLU A 63 -8.07 -12.23 0.42
N PHE A 64 -6.82 -12.09 0.89
CA PHE A 64 -6.34 -10.82 1.45
C PHE A 64 -6.39 -9.71 0.38
N ALA A 65 -6.00 -10.02 -0.85
CA ALA A 65 -6.08 -9.09 -1.98
C ALA A 65 -7.52 -8.78 -2.41
N VAL A 66 -8.45 -9.72 -2.25
CA VAL A 66 -9.87 -9.52 -2.61
C VAL A 66 -10.49 -8.38 -1.79
N GLU A 67 -10.13 -8.19 -0.52
CA GLU A 67 -10.66 -7.07 0.29
C GLU A 67 -10.31 -5.70 -0.29
N SER A 68 -9.08 -5.54 -0.79
CA SER A 68 -8.69 -4.30 -1.49
C SER A 68 -9.47 -4.15 -2.81
N LEU A 69 -9.69 -5.24 -3.53
CA LEU A 69 -10.42 -5.21 -4.80
C LEU A 69 -11.91 -4.86 -4.62
N LYS A 70 -12.53 -5.32 -3.52
CA LYS A 70 -13.91 -4.98 -3.14
C LYS A 70 -14.10 -3.48 -3.00
N VAL A 71 -13.30 -2.81 -2.17
CA VAL A 71 -13.44 -1.37 -1.91
C VAL A 71 -13.12 -0.54 -3.16
N LEU A 72 -12.14 -0.94 -3.97
CA LEU A 72 -11.82 -0.28 -5.25
C LEU A 72 -12.95 -0.43 -6.28
N THR A 73 -13.59 -1.59 -6.33
CA THR A 73 -14.74 -1.84 -7.23
C THR A 73 -15.95 -1.01 -6.80
N SER A 74 -16.23 -0.96 -5.49
CA SER A 74 -17.29 -0.10 -4.95
C SER A 74 -17.05 1.37 -5.26
N SER A 75 -15.81 1.84 -5.10
CA SER A 75 -15.42 3.21 -5.43
C SER A 75 -15.57 3.51 -6.94
N ARG A 76 -15.15 2.60 -7.83
CA ARG A 76 -15.37 2.71 -9.28
C ARG A 76 -16.85 2.88 -9.65
N ASN A 77 -17.74 2.19 -8.96
CA ASN A 77 -19.18 2.21 -9.22
C ASN A 77 -19.88 3.40 -8.53
N SER A 78 -19.18 4.12 -7.65
CA SER A 78 -19.71 5.25 -6.90
C SER A 78 -19.42 6.57 -7.62
N SER A 79 -20.18 7.61 -7.29
CA SER A 79 -19.94 8.98 -7.76
C SER A 79 -18.84 9.71 -6.96
N ASP A 80 -18.00 8.99 -6.20
CA ASP A 80 -16.94 9.58 -5.37
C ASP A 80 -15.79 10.15 -6.23
N GLY A 81 -15.74 9.78 -7.51
CA GLY A 81 -14.75 10.26 -8.47
C GLY A 81 -13.33 9.80 -8.15
N LEU A 82 -13.12 8.72 -7.38
CA LEU A 82 -11.78 8.25 -7.02
C LEU A 82 -11.20 7.26 -8.04
N VAL A 83 -12.02 6.35 -8.59
CA VAL A 83 -11.56 5.31 -9.53
C VAL A 83 -12.23 5.46 -10.89
N LYS A 84 -11.46 5.79 -11.93
CA LYS A 84 -11.92 5.90 -13.32
C LYS A 84 -12.04 4.53 -14.00
N SER A 85 -10.99 3.73 -13.86
CA SER A 85 -10.92 2.38 -14.41
C SER A 85 -10.12 1.48 -13.48
N LEU A 86 -10.46 0.20 -13.48
CA LEU A 86 -9.86 -0.83 -12.65
C LEU A 86 -9.74 -2.11 -13.46
N GLU A 87 -8.51 -2.54 -13.67
CA GLU A 87 -8.19 -3.78 -14.38
C GLU A 87 -7.30 -4.66 -13.50
N VAL A 88 -7.36 -5.97 -13.70
CA VAL A 88 -6.78 -6.95 -12.78
C VAL A 88 -5.78 -7.85 -13.49
N VAL A 89 -4.62 -8.07 -12.88
CA VAL A 89 -3.57 -8.98 -13.31
C VAL A 89 -3.42 -10.09 -12.29
N THR A 90 -3.43 -11.34 -12.75
CA THR A 90 -3.30 -12.52 -11.89
C THR A 90 -2.22 -13.47 -12.42
N LEU A 91 -1.58 -14.22 -11.51
CA LEU A 91 -0.58 -15.23 -11.88
C LEU A 91 -1.18 -16.54 -12.40
N SER A 92 -2.40 -16.87 -11.97
CA SER A 92 -3.07 -18.13 -12.29
C SER A 92 -4.55 -17.88 -12.59
N VAL A 93 -5.16 -18.82 -13.32
CA VAL A 93 -6.57 -18.78 -13.69
C VAL A 93 -7.52 -19.12 -12.54
N ASP A 94 -7.04 -19.87 -11.53
CA ASP A 94 -7.85 -20.33 -10.42
C ASP A 94 -7.37 -19.70 -9.10
N VAL A 95 -7.66 -18.40 -8.94
CA VAL A 95 -7.31 -17.64 -7.74
C VAL A 95 -8.49 -16.76 -7.31
N PRO A 96 -8.68 -16.52 -5.99
CA PRO A 96 -9.75 -15.67 -5.47
C PRO A 96 -9.93 -14.33 -6.19
N VAL A 97 -8.83 -13.62 -6.43
CA VAL A 97 -8.86 -12.32 -7.13
C VAL A 97 -9.45 -12.43 -8.54
N LYS A 98 -9.13 -13.49 -9.28
CA LYS A 98 -9.67 -13.67 -10.64
C LYS A 98 -11.16 -14.02 -10.61
N LYS A 99 -11.58 -14.87 -9.67
CA LYS A 99 -12.99 -15.24 -9.46
C LYS A 99 -13.83 -13.99 -9.17
N PHE A 100 -13.35 -13.16 -8.24
CA PHE A 100 -13.99 -11.89 -7.91
C PHE A 100 -14.05 -10.96 -9.14
N ALA A 101 -12.93 -10.79 -9.85
CA ALA A 101 -12.87 -9.92 -11.03
C ALA A 101 -13.90 -10.32 -12.11
N LEU A 102 -14.04 -11.63 -12.38
CA LEU A 102 -15.03 -12.13 -13.34
C LEU A 102 -16.47 -11.88 -12.87
N GLN A 103 -16.77 -12.10 -11.59
CA GLN A 103 -18.10 -11.86 -11.01
C GLN A 103 -18.52 -10.40 -11.12
N HIS A 104 -17.58 -9.47 -11.02
CA HIS A 104 -17.82 -8.02 -11.10
C HIS A 104 -17.50 -7.40 -12.47
N GLN A 105 -17.34 -8.23 -13.51
CA GLN A 105 -17.02 -7.82 -14.88
C GLN A 105 -15.83 -6.84 -14.98
N LEU A 106 -14.79 -7.06 -14.17
CA LEU A 106 -13.53 -6.33 -14.29
C LEU A 106 -12.67 -6.94 -15.40
N PRO A 107 -12.05 -6.13 -16.28
CA PRO A 107 -11.09 -6.64 -17.25
C PRO A 107 -9.93 -7.36 -16.55
N THR A 108 -9.56 -8.53 -17.07
CA THR A 108 -8.47 -9.34 -16.51
C THR A 108 -7.36 -9.58 -17.53
N HIS A 109 -6.13 -9.62 -17.03
CA HIS A 109 -4.91 -9.89 -17.80
C HIS A 109 -4.14 -11.04 -17.17
N SER A 110 -3.52 -11.85 -18.02
CA SER A 110 -2.53 -12.82 -17.57
C SER A 110 -1.20 -12.13 -17.28
N TRP A 111 -0.47 -12.61 -16.29
CA TRP A 111 0.90 -12.17 -16.07
C TRP A 111 1.86 -12.77 -17.12
N PRO A 112 2.80 -11.99 -17.69
CA PRO A 112 2.94 -10.54 -17.57
C PRO A 112 1.95 -9.77 -18.45
N PRO A 113 1.42 -8.61 -18.00
CA PRO A 113 0.46 -7.84 -18.77
C PRO A 113 1.12 -7.22 -20.00
N GLN A 114 0.38 -7.18 -21.11
CA GLN A 114 0.81 -6.57 -22.37
C GLN A 114 0.24 -5.14 -22.49
N ASN A 115 0.93 -4.27 -23.24
CA ASN A 115 0.44 -2.95 -23.64
C ASN A 115 0.06 -1.95 -22.51
N VAL A 116 0.67 -2.02 -21.33
CA VAL A 116 0.32 -1.11 -20.21
C VAL A 116 0.77 0.37 -20.36
N ASP A 117 1.42 0.74 -21.47
CA ASP A 117 1.99 2.09 -21.65
C ASP A 117 0.90 3.17 -21.79
N GLY A 118 0.95 4.19 -20.92
CA GLY A 118 0.01 5.32 -20.93
C GLY A 118 -1.43 5.01 -20.54
N GLN A 119 -1.74 3.75 -20.20
CA GLN A 119 -3.10 3.30 -19.88
C GLN A 119 -3.49 3.53 -18.42
N PHE A 120 -2.51 3.44 -17.50
CA PHE A 120 -2.73 3.44 -16.06
C PHE A 120 -1.92 4.53 -15.37
N ASP A 121 -2.50 5.12 -14.32
CA ASP A 121 -1.88 6.16 -13.52
C ASP A 121 -1.12 5.55 -12.32
N VAL A 122 -1.68 4.49 -11.72
CA VAL A 122 -1.16 3.84 -10.51
C VAL A 122 -1.26 2.32 -10.65
N GLY A 123 -0.19 1.60 -10.30
CA GLY A 123 -0.24 0.15 -10.13
C GLY A 123 -0.46 -0.20 -8.66
N LEU A 124 -1.21 -1.26 -8.37
CA LEU A 124 -1.53 -1.69 -7.01
C LEU A 124 -1.16 -3.17 -6.85
N VAL A 125 -0.22 -3.48 -5.97
CA VAL A 125 0.17 -4.85 -5.64
C VAL A 125 -0.39 -5.20 -4.27
N VAL A 126 -1.10 -6.33 -4.20
CA VAL A 126 -1.60 -6.89 -2.94
C VAL A 126 -1.47 -8.42 -3.04
N SER A 127 -0.62 -9.02 -2.20
CA SER A 127 -0.40 -10.48 -2.18
C SER A 127 -0.20 -11.12 -3.57
N PHE A 128 0.56 -10.46 -4.46
CA PHE A 128 0.74 -10.95 -5.83
C PHE A 128 1.74 -12.11 -5.92
N GLY A 129 2.80 -12.10 -5.10
CA GLY A 129 3.78 -13.19 -5.03
C GLY A 129 4.86 -13.19 -6.11
N CYS A 130 4.97 -12.13 -6.93
CA CYS A 130 5.98 -12.00 -7.98
C CYS A 130 6.70 -10.64 -7.89
N LEU A 131 8.01 -10.60 -8.20
CA LEU A 131 8.74 -9.35 -8.38
C LEU A 131 8.33 -8.68 -9.68
N LEU A 132 7.98 -7.40 -9.61
CA LEU A 132 7.66 -6.61 -10.80
C LEU A 132 8.95 -6.07 -11.42
N PRO A 133 9.19 -6.27 -12.72
CA PRO A 133 10.41 -5.81 -13.36
C PRO A 133 10.42 -4.28 -13.48
N LYS A 134 11.60 -3.66 -13.38
CA LYS A 134 11.77 -2.20 -13.50
C LYS A 134 11.07 -1.58 -14.71
N ARG A 135 11.11 -2.26 -15.86
CA ARG A 135 10.45 -1.83 -17.11
C ARG A 135 8.93 -1.69 -16.97
N LEU A 136 8.29 -2.46 -16.09
CA LEU A 136 6.86 -2.37 -15.82
C LEU A 136 6.59 -1.27 -14.79
N ILE A 137 7.37 -1.22 -13.70
CA ILE A 137 7.25 -0.19 -12.65
C ILE A 137 7.30 1.22 -13.24
N ASN A 138 8.25 1.46 -14.16
CA ASN A 138 8.46 2.77 -14.76
C ASN A 138 7.31 3.25 -15.67
N LYS A 139 6.32 2.42 -15.98
CA LYS A 139 5.19 2.78 -16.83
C LYS A 139 4.07 3.50 -16.06
N PHE A 140 4.11 3.46 -14.74
CA PHE A 140 3.12 4.09 -13.87
C PHE A 140 3.62 5.46 -13.41
N PRO A 141 2.96 6.57 -13.80
CA PRO A 141 3.36 7.92 -13.42
C PRO A 141 3.52 8.14 -11.91
N HIS A 142 2.62 7.52 -11.13
CA HIS A 142 2.62 7.60 -9.66
C HIS A 142 3.28 6.38 -8.99
N GLY A 143 3.91 5.53 -9.80
CA GLY A 143 4.55 4.29 -9.38
C GLY A 143 3.54 3.18 -9.09
N ILE A 144 4.06 2.14 -8.44
CA ILE A 144 3.26 0.99 -8.01
C ILE A 144 3.28 0.93 -6.49
N LEU A 145 2.09 0.88 -5.89
CA LEU A 145 1.89 0.80 -4.46
C LEU A 145 1.77 -0.66 -4.03
N ASN A 146 2.22 -1.00 -2.82
CA ASN A 146 1.98 -2.29 -2.19
C ASN A 146 1.22 -2.11 -0.88
N VAL A 147 0.21 -2.97 -0.65
CA VAL A 147 -0.44 -3.12 0.66
C VAL A 147 0.29 -4.21 1.42
N HIS A 148 1.08 -3.84 2.43
CA HIS A 148 1.92 -4.77 3.19
C HIS A 148 1.36 -4.97 4.61
N PRO A 149 0.98 -6.20 5.04
CA PRO A 149 0.34 -6.45 6.33
C PRO A 149 1.32 -6.54 7.49
N SER A 150 2.13 -5.50 7.66
CA SER A 150 2.90 -5.22 8.88
C SER A 150 3.29 -3.75 8.96
N LEU A 151 3.91 -3.36 10.08
CA LEU A 151 4.54 -2.07 10.27
C LEU A 151 6.00 -2.12 9.77
N LEU A 152 6.21 -1.80 8.49
CA LEU A 152 7.56 -1.70 7.94
C LEU A 152 8.39 -0.65 8.74
N PRO A 153 9.69 -0.92 8.99
CA PRO A 153 10.53 -1.95 8.37
C PRO A 153 10.47 -3.35 9.00
N ARG A 154 9.64 -3.58 10.03
CA ARG A 154 9.47 -4.90 10.63
C ARG A 154 8.68 -5.81 9.66
N TRP A 155 9.07 -7.08 9.58
CA TRP A 155 8.44 -8.12 8.78
C TRP A 155 8.38 -7.85 7.27
N ARG A 156 9.53 -7.50 6.66
CA ARG A 156 9.68 -7.55 5.20
C ARG A 156 9.58 -8.97 4.68
N GLY A 157 8.90 -9.20 3.56
CA GLY A 157 8.81 -10.51 2.92
C GLY A 157 7.40 -11.09 2.91
N PRO A 158 7.27 -12.36 2.48
CA PRO A 158 5.99 -12.91 2.04
C PRO A 158 5.03 -13.35 3.15
N ALA A 159 5.45 -13.46 4.41
CA ALA A 159 4.63 -14.05 5.48
C ALA A 159 4.48 -13.20 6.76
N PRO A 160 4.30 -11.87 6.68
CA PRO A 160 4.36 -10.99 7.85
C PRO A 160 3.32 -11.30 8.93
N VAL A 161 2.10 -11.69 8.55
CA VAL A 161 1.01 -12.03 9.50
C VAL A 161 1.40 -13.23 10.36
N PHE A 162 1.97 -14.28 9.75
CA PHE A 162 2.46 -15.47 10.44
C PHE A 162 3.56 -15.11 11.43
N HIS A 163 4.56 -14.35 10.98
CA HIS A 163 5.70 -13.97 11.81
C HIS A 163 5.32 -13.03 12.97
N THR A 164 4.31 -12.18 12.77
CA THR A 164 3.72 -11.36 13.84
C THR A 164 3.24 -12.25 15.00
N ILE A 165 2.51 -13.33 14.70
CA ILE A 165 1.99 -14.25 15.74
C ILE A 165 3.10 -15.13 16.32
N LEU A 166 3.98 -15.68 15.47
CA LEU A 166 5.08 -16.54 15.91
C LEU A 166 5.97 -15.86 16.96
N HIS A 167 6.25 -14.57 16.76
CA HIS A 167 7.10 -13.79 17.67
C HIS A 167 6.31 -13.15 18.83
N GLY A 168 4.99 -13.32 18.86
CA GLY A 168 4.10 -12.78 19.89
C GLY A 168 4.09 -11.26 19.94
N ASP A 169 4.11 -10.63 18.76
CA ASP A 169 3.94 -9.18 18.68
C ASP A 169 2.55 -8.81 19.20
N THR A 170 2.47 -7.84 20.12
CA THR A 170 1.20 -7.32 20.65
C THR A 170 0.61 -6.22 19.76
N MET A 171 1.44 -5.66 18.88
CA MET A 171 1.10 -4.62 17.93
C MET A 171 1.63 -4.97 16.55
N THR A 172 0.81 -4.72 15.53
CA THR A 172 1.15 -4.82 14.12
C THR A 172 0.43 -3.71 13.36
N GLY A 173 0.23 -3.85 12.06
CA GLY A 173 -0.49 -2.87 11.27
C GLY A 173 -0.43 -3.16 9.78
N VAL A 174 -0.78 -2.15 9.00
CA VAL A 174 -0.65 -2.17 7.54
C VAL A 174 0.19 -0.99 7.09
N THR A 175 1.03 -1.23 6.09
CA THR A 175 1.83 -0.20 5.43
C THR A 175 1.45 -0.12 3.95
N ILE A 176 1.15 1.09 3.48
CA ILE A 176 1.13 1.40 2.05
C ILE A 176 2.49 2.00 1.68
N MET A 177 3.21 1.35 0.76
CA MET A 177 4.52 1.78 0.30
C MET A 177 4.59 1.82 -1.23
N GLN A 178 5.51 2.58 -1.80
CA GLN A 178 5.88 2.40 -3.21
C GLN A 178 6.87 1.25 -3.34
N ILE A 179 6.72 0.37 -4.32
CA ILE A 179 7.68 -0.71 -4.55
C ILE A 179 8.97 -0.21 -5.23
N ARG A 180 10.04 -0.98 -5.09
CA ARG A 180 11.30 -0.81 -5.83
C ARG A 180 11.55 -2.04 -6.71
N PRO A 181 12.28 -1.89 -7.83
CA PRO A 181 12.71 -3.05 -8.60
C PRO A 181 13.64 -3.94 -7.76
N ASP A 182 13.66 -5.23 -8.11
CA ASP A 182 14.62 -6.24 -7.66
C ASP A 182 14.62 -6.58 -6.15
N ARG A 183 13.84 -5.89 -5.32
CA ARG A 183 13.74 -6.14 -3.87
C ARG A 183 12.31 -5.97 -3.36
N PHE A 184 11.86 -6.92 -2.54
CA PHE A 184 10.59 -6.84 -1.83
C PHE A 184 10.67 -5.90 -0.62
N ASP A 185 9.62 -5.12 -0.39
CA ASP A 185 9.34 -4.45 0.89
C ASP A 185 10.41 -3.47 1.41
N VAL A 186 11.21 -2.90 0.50
CA VAL A 186 12.27 -1.91 0.83
C VAL A 186 11.96 -0.48 0.39
N GLY A 187 10.82 -0.26 -0.27
CA GLY A 187 10.51 1.05 -0.83
C GLY A 187 9.92 2.03 0.20
N PRO A 188 9.80 3.31 -0.16
CA PRO A 188 9.37 4.35 0.75
C PRO A 188 7.90 4.18 1.17
N ILE A 189 7.64 4.50 2.43
CA ILE A 189 6.32 4.45 3.07
C ILE A 189 5.52 5.71 2.72
N LEU A 190 4.27 5.50 2.31
CA LEU A 190 3.28 6.55 2.02
C LEU A 190 2.27 6.72 3.15
N ASN A 191 1.87 5.60 3.77
CA ASN A 191 0.89 5.58 4.84
C ASN A 191 1.08 4.33 5.71
N GLN A 192 0.76 4.45 7.00
CA GLN A 192 0.82 3.35 7.95
C GLN A 192 -0.29 3.47 8.98
N GLU A 193 -0.86 2.34 9.37
CA GLU A 193 -1.89 2.29 10.41
C GLU A 193 -1.63 1.13 11.36
N LEU A 194 -1.73 1.42 12.66
CA LEU A 194 -1.52 0.45 13.74
C LEU A 194 -2.75 -0.48 13.91
N GLN A 195 -2.48 -1.70 14.36
CA GLN A 195 -3.46 -2.68 14.77
C GLN A 195 -2.96 -3.41 16.01
N GLN A 196 -3.73 -3.40 17.10
CA GLN A 196 -3.48 -4.28 18.22
C GLN A 196 -3.72 -5.72 17.78
N VAL A 197 -2.79 -6.63 18.07
CA VAL A 197 -2.97 -8.05 17.78
C VAL A 197 -3.98 -8.61 18.79
N PRO A 198 -5.14 -9.13 18.35
CA PRO A 198 -6.11 -9.67 19.30
C PRO A 198 -5.51 -10.85 20.06
N GLU A 199 -5.83 -10.95 21.35
CA GLU A 199 -5.36 -12.06 22.17
C GLU A 199 -5.82 -13.39 21.57
N ASN A 200 -4.91 -14.36 21.54
CA ASN A 200 -5.19 -15.72 21.06
C ASN A 200 -5.70 -15.83 19.61
N CYS A 201 -5.59 -14.78 18.79
CA CYS A 201 -6.00 -14.88 17.38
C CYS A 201 -5.08 -15.83 16.59
N THR A 202 -5.66 -16.47 15.59
CA THR A 202 -4.95 -17.23 14.56
C THR A 202 -4.41 -16.30 13.47
N ALA A 203 -3.51 -16.82 12.61
CA ALA A 203 -3.01 -16.06 11.46
C ALA A 203 -4.12 -15.71 10.47
N ASP A 204 -5.11 -16.59 10.30
CA ASP A 204 -6.22 -16.35 9.38
C ASP A 204 -7.14 -15.24 9.92
N GLU A 205 -7.45 -15.24 11.23
CA GLU A 205 -8.22 -14.17 11.87
C GLU A 205 -7.51 -12.82 11.80
N LEU A 206 -6.21 -12.78 12.14
CA LEU A 206 -5.42 -11.55 12.04
C LEU A 206 -5.30 -11.09 10.58
N GLY A 207 -5.14 -12.02 9.65
CA GLY A 207 -5.11 -11.76 8.22
C GLY A 207 -6.37 -11.06 7.73
N ASN A 208 -7.56 -11.52 8.15
CA ASN A 208 -8.85 -10.91 7.79
C ASN A 208 -8.98 -9.47 8.34
N VAL A 209 -8.55 -9.24 9.58
CA VAL A 209 -8.53 -7.90 10.18
C VAL A 209 -7.61 -6.96 9.38
N LEU A 210 -6.40 -7.43 9.06
CA LEU A 210 -5.42 -6.63 8.32
C LEU A 210 -5.81 -6.43 6.84
N ALA A 211 -6.53 -7.38 6.23
CA ALA A 211 -7.02 -7.24 4.86
C ALA A 211 -8.01 -6.08 4.75
N THR A 212 -9.01 -6.05 5.66
CA THR A 212 -9.99 -4.97 5.76
C THR A 212 -9.32 -3.63 6.05
N LYS A 213 -8.41 -3.59 7.04
CA LYS A 213 -7.67 -2.36 7.38
C LYS A 213 -6.83 -1.88 6.20
N GLY A 214 -6.13 -2.77 5.51
CA GLY A 214 -5.29 -2.43 4.37
C GLY A 214 -6.07 -1.93 3.17
N ALA A 215 -7.25 -2.50 2.92
CA ALA A 215 -8.17 -2.03 1.89
C ALA A 215 -8.62 -0.58 2.15
N ASN A 216 -9.02 -0.26 3.38
CA ASN A 216 -9.42 1.09 3.76
C ASN A 216 -8.24 2.07 3.69
N LEU A 217 -7.09 1.68 4.23
CA LEU A 217 -5.87 2.49 4.20
C LEU A 217 -5.40 2.79 2.77
N LEU A 218 -5.63 1.85 1.84
CA LEU A 218 -5.35 2.04 0.42
C LEU A 218 -6.26 3.12 -0.19
N ILE A 219 -7.57 3.09 0.08
CA ILE A 219 -8.51 4.12 -0.37
C ILE A 219 -8.10 5.50 0.15
N ASP A 220 -7.83 5.63 1.45
CA ASP A 220 -7.37 6.87 2.07
C ASP A 220 -6.07 7.38 1.45
N THR A 221 -5.19 6.46 1.08
CA THR A 221 -3.94 6.78 0.40
C THR A 221 -4.18 7.29 -1.02
N LEU A 222 -5.11 6.69 -1.76
CA LEU A 222 -5.45 7.10 -3.12
C LEU A 222 -6.14 8.48 -3.17
N MET A 223 -6.96 8.83 -2.17
CA MET A 223 -7.61 10.14 -2.08
C MET A 223 -6.61 11.30 -2.01
N THR A 224 -5.45 11.08 -1.38
CA THR A 224 -4.42 12.11 -1.13
C THR A 224 -3.05 11.71 -1.72
N LEU A 225 -3.06 10.90 -2.78
CA LEU A 225 -1.85 10.22 -3.27
C LEU A 225 -0.72 11.18 -3.65
N SER A 226 -1.03 12.26 -4.36
CA SER A 226 -0.02 13.24 -4.81
C SER A 226 0.73 13.86 -3.64
N GLU A 227 0.01 14.22 -2.57
CA GLU A 227 0.61 14.75 -1.34
C GLU A 227 1.44 13.68 -0.62
N ARG A 228 0.91 12.46 -0.50
CA ARG A 228 1.62 11.35 0.17
C ARG A 228 2.89 10.95 -0.56
N ILE A 229 2.90 10.99 -1.89
CA ILE A 229 4.11 10.75 -2.68
C ILE A 229 5.16 11.83 -2.39
N VAL A 230 4.77 13.11 -2.29
CA VAL A 230 5.70 14.19 -1.94
C VAL A 230 6.26 14.00 -0.52
N ASN A 231 5.41 13.58 0.42
CA ASN A 231 5.76 13.42 1.84
C ASN A 231 6.24 12.01 2.22
N ARG A 232 6.50 11.14 1.23
CA ARG A 232 6.91 9.74 1.45
C ARG A 232 8.20 9.66 2.26
N ARG A 233 8.31 8.63 3.09
CA ARG A 233 9.46 8.45 3.99
C ARG A 233 10.22 7.20 3.61
N GLU A 234 11.54 7.31 3.49
CA GLU A 234 12.39 6.13 3.40
C GLU A 234 12.30 5.32 4.69
N GLN A 235 12.34 4.00 4.55
CA GLN A 235 12.31 3.11 5.72
C GLN A 235 13.58 3.28 6.55
N ALA A 236 13.44 3.24 7.88
CA ALA A 236 14.57 3.23 8.78
C ALA A 236 15.46 1.99 8.56
N GLN A 237 16.76 2.12 8.84
CA GLN A 237 17.67 0.98 8.83
C GLN A 237 17.61 0.17 10.13
N THR A 238 17.22 0.80 11.23
CA THR A 238 16.99 0.16 12.52
C THR A 238 15.60 -0.51 12.55
N GLY A 239 15.50 -1.70 13.16
CA GLY A 239 14.24 -2.42 13.31
C GLY A 239 13.81 -3.24 12.09
N VAL A 240 14.68 -3.37 11.08
CA VAL A 240 14.44 -4.25 9.93
C VAL A 240 14.42 -5.71 10.39
N THR A 241 13.32 -6.40 10.12
CA THR A 241 13.21 -7.86 10.27
C THR A 241 12.61 -8.49 9.02
N PHE A 242 12.74 -9.81 8.87
CA PHE A 242 12.28 -10.54 7.71
C PHE A 242 11.26 -11.61 8.09
N ALA A 243 10.23 -11.74 7.28
CA ALA A 243 9.16 -12.72 7.40
C ALA A 243 9.23 -13.71 6.21
N PRO A 244 10.21 -14.63 6.19
CA PRO A 244 10.35 -15.61 5.12
C PRO A 244 9.11 -16.51 4.99
N LYS A 245 8.95 -17.10 3.81
CA LYS A 245 7.82 -17.99 3.50
C LYS A 245 7.78 -19.15 4.49
N ILE A 246 6.59 -19.41 5.03
CA ILE A 246 6.34 -20.56 5.91
C ILE A 246 6.57 -21.87 5.14
N ASN A 247 7.23 -22.82 5.78
CA ASN A 247 7.49 -24.15 5.26
C ASN A 247 7.19 -25.20 6.34
N THR A 248 7.16 -26.48 5.94
CA THR A 248 6.83 -27.59 6.84
C THR A 248 7.80 -27.75 8.00
N SER A 249 9.11 -27.47 7.84
CA SER A 249 10.04 -27.62 8.96
C SER A 249 9.84 -26.56 10.05
N MET A 250 9.28 -25.40 9.70
CA MET A 250 8.89 -24.39 10.70
C MET A 250 7.74 -24.85 11.61
N SER A 251 6.98 -25.88 11.24
CA SER A 251 5.85 -26.37 12.05
C SER A 251 6.24 -27.45 13.06
N TRP A 252 7.51 -27.86 13.11
CA TRP A 252 7.95 -28.89 14.03
C TRP A 252 7.96 -28.38 15.47
N ILE A 253 7.36 -29.17 16.36
CA ILE A 253 7.41 -28.89 17.79
C ILE A 253 8.71 -29.48 18.34
N LEU A 254 9.53 -28.63 18.93
CA LEU A 254 10.76 -28.97 19.63
C LEU A 254 10.47 -28.93 21.14
N TRP A 255 9.93 -30.03 21.67
CA TRP A 255 9.41 -30.12 23.04
C TRP A 255 10.42 -29.71 24.12
N GLU A 256 11.71 -29.95 23.89
CA GLU A 256 12.79 -29.63 24.84
C GLU A 256 13.24 -28.16 24.75
N GLU A 257 12.92 -27.46 23.67
CA GLU A 257 13.41 -26.10 23.38
C GLU A 257 12.30 -25.02 23.47
N GLN A 258 11.03 -25.43 23.36
CA GLN A 258 9.91 -24.51 23.27
C GLN A 258 9.05 -24.49 24.53
N THR A 259 8.68 -23.29 24.96
CA THR A 259 7.70 -23.09 26.04
C THR A 259 6.28 -23.36 25.57
N CYS A 260 5.35 -23.59 26.51
CA CYS A 260 3.93 -23.75 26.19
C CYS A 260 3.37 -22.57 25.38
N ASP A 261 3.79 -21.35 25.68
CA ASP A 261 3.36 -20.16 24.95
C ASP A 261 3.93 -20.12 23.52
N GLN A 262 5.20 -20.50 23.32
CA GLN A 262 5.78 -20.63 21.97
C GLN A 262 5.06 -21.68 21.13
N ILE A 263 4.72 -22.84 21.73
CA ILE A 263 3.94 -23.90 21.07
C ILE A 263 2.53 -23.37 20.73
N GLY A 264 1.89 -22.64 21.66
CA GLY A 264 0.59 -22.01 21.42
C GLY A 264 0.62 -21.01 20.27
N ARG A 265 1.64 -20.16 20.18
CA ARG A 265 1.84 -19.23 19.06
C ARG A 265 2.10 -19.98 17.76
N LEU A 266 2.91 -21.04 17.78
CA LEU A 266 3.18 -21.87 16.62
C LEU A 266 1.89 -22.48 16.05
N TYR A 267 1.06 -23.06 16.93
CA TYR A 267 -0.24 -23.60 16.56
C TYR A 267 -1.15 -22.53 15.94
N ARG A 268 -1.29 -21.36 16.58
CA ARG A 268 -2.13 -20.26 16.08
C ARG A 268 -1.62 -19.66 14.77
N ALA A 269 -0.31 -19.63 14.57
CA ALA A 269 0.27 -19.09 13.35
C ALA A 269 0.15 -20.07 12.18
N ILE A 270 0.57 -21.34 12.36
CA ILE A 270 0.83 -22.26 11.24
C ILE A 270 -0.11 -23.48 11.24
N GLY A 271 -0.84 -23.75 12.32
CA GLY A 271 -1.59 -24.99 12.52
C GLY A 271 -2.62 -25.30 11.42
N SER A 272 -3.21 -24.29 10.77
CA SER A 272 -4.16 -24.48 9.65
C SER A 272 -3.49 -24.70 8.29
N ARG A 273 -2.16 -24.56 8.18
CA ARG A 273 -1.42 -24.46 6.91
C ARG A 273 -0.49 -25.64 6.63
N VAL A 274 -0.14 -26.42 7.64
CA VAL A 274 0.73 -27.59 7.48
C VAL A 274 -0.06 -28.82 7.92
N THR A 275 -0.61 -29.51 6.93
CA THR A 275 -1.20 -30.85 7.06
C THR A 275 -0.16 -31.92 6.82
#